data_AF-A0A4D5XKZ6-F1
#
_entry.id   AF-A0A4D5XKZ6-F1
#
_cell.length_a   1.000
_cell.length_b   1.000
_cell.length_c   1.000
_cell.angle_alpha   90.00
_cell.angle_beta   90.00
_cell.angle_gamma   90.00
#
_symmetry.space_group_name_H-M   'P 1'
#
loop_
_entity.id
_entity.type
_entity.pdbx_description
1 polymer ?
#
loop_
_entity_poly.entity_id
_entity_poly.type
_entity_poly.pdbx_seq_one_letter_code
_entity_poly.pdbx_strand_id
1 'polypeptide(L)'
;MGTEVRNTDTPLSLKKFHISEDYGFILPEPLTELPAHYKPWMDIARNVTELISSHSLRLRIHDMPLLETHLLQTHRELRLAHLALSMMTMGYVWQEGERETVKVLPRNLSVPLCEVSRRLGMPPILIHADTVLANWKKRDPDGPLSMENLELLLTLPGGESVRGFFLVTLLVELAAVPGLKSILDVINGVHYNDVAMVTKALDVVSQAIDSMKQALKLMHEYVDPSIFYGIMRIYLSGWKDNPSMPEGLVYEGVQEKPMEFSGGSAAQSSILHSFDELLGVQHKGDSGAFLRRMRDYMPPSHKRFIEDISSRPSLRNFVLQQADEHLTHTFEQCVARLVDFRNCHINIVTRYITIPASRARQLRANKQGLVDELDAIRKAPTALEERGTGGSGIMILLKTVRDETKDIYIPHCTNGNQVLPDAPMTAIQKAASELTIE
;
A
#
# COMPACT_ATOMS: atom_id res chain seq x y z
N MET A 1 15.51 -28.84 -16.29
CA MET A 1 15.75 -27.46 -16.74
C MET A 1 16.50 -26.76 -15.62
N GLY A 2 17.65 -26.18 -15.92
CA GLY A 2 18.68 -25.83 -14.94
C GLY A 2 18.21 -24.82 -13.90
N THR A 3 18.50 -25.11 -12.64
CA THR A 3 18.57 -24.13 -11.56
C THR A 3 19.67 -23.13 -11.91
N GLU A 4 19.29 -21.94 -12.37
CA GLU A 4 20.20 -20.80 -12.36
C GLU A 4 20.67 -20.59 -10.92
N VAL A 5 21.94 -20.91 -10.66
CA VAL A 5 22.62 -20.49 -9.45
C VAL A 5 22.70 -18.97 -9.53
N ARG A 6 21.78 -18.26 -8.86
CA ARG A 6 21.83 -16.80 -8.77
C ARG A 6 23.15 -16.43 -8.10
N ASN A 7 24.03 -15.78 -8.85
CA ASN A 7 25.34 -15.36 -8.37
C ASN A 7 25.15 -14.26 -7.30
N THR A 8 25.24 -14.63 -6.02
CA THR A 8 25.06 -13.74 -4.86
C THR A 8 26.20 -12.74 -4.67
N ASP A 9 27.27 -12.86 -5.47
CA ASP A 9 28.49 -12.04 -5.36
C ASP A 9 28.46 -10.75 -6.17
N THR A 10 27.36 -10.46 -6.89
CA THR A 10 27.25 -9.21 -7.65
C THR A 10 26.65 -8.10 -6.78
N PRO A 11 27.28 -6.90 -6.71
CA PRO A 11 26.74 -5.75 -5.99
C PRO A 11 25.34 -5.39 -6.48
N LEU A 12 24.43 -5.11 -5.55
CA LEU A 12 23.06 -4.75 -5.88
C LEU A 12 23.01 -3.31 -6.44
N SER A 13 22.22 -3.08 -7.49
CA SER A 13 22.06 -1.76 -8.11
C SER A 13 20.59 -1.47 -8.36
N LEU A 14 20.10 -0.31 -7.90
CA LEU A 14 18.72 0.15 -8.10
C LEU A 14 18.34 0.23 -9.59
N LYS A 15 19.28 0.65 -10.44
CA LYS A 15 19.07 0.82 -11.89
C LYS A 15 18.64 -0.49 -12.58
N LYS A 16 19.15 -1.65 -12.12
CA LYS A 16 18.79 -2.98 -12.65
C LYS A 16 17.29 -3.29 -12.47
N PHE A 17 16.66 -2.68 -11.47
CA PHE A 17 15.25 -2.86 -11.13
C PHE A 17 14.38 -1.66 -11.53
N HIS A 18 14.94 -0.72 -12.31
CA HIS A 18 14.27 0.53 -12.68
C HIS A 18 13.79 1.35 -11.47
N ILE A 19 14.52 1.26 -10.36
CA ILE A 19 14.27 2.04 -9.15
C ILE A 19 15.11 3.31 -9.26
N SER A 20 14.47 4.46 -9.07
CA SER A 20 15.12 5.77 -9.13
C SER A 20 15.90 6.07 -7.85
N GLU A 21 17.05 6.72 -7.99
CA GLU A 21 17.80 7.21 -6.82
C GLU A 21 17.16 8.41 -6.14
N ASP A 22 16.33 9.16 -6.85
CA ASP A 22 15.68 10.38 -6.34
C ASP A 22 14.22 10.11 -5.95
N TYR A 23 13.60 9.11 -6.58
CA TYR A 23 12.16 8.83 -6.45
C TYR A 23 11.86 7.43 -5.91
N GLY A 24 12.87 6.57 -5.72
CA GLY A 24 12.66 5.19 -5.30
C GLY A 24 11.78 4.43 -6.29
N PHE A 25 10.68 3.85 -5.79
CA PHE A 25 9.71 3.11 -6.60
C PHE A 25 8.71 3.98 -7.37
N ILE A 26 8.71 5.30 -7.13
CA ILE A 26 7.82 6.23 -7.81
C ILE A 26 8.28 6.39 -9.26
N LEU A 27 7.32 6.43 -10.20
CA LEU A 27 7.61 6.72 -11.60
C LEU A 27 8.02 8.20 -11.72
N PRO A 28 9.28 8.53 -12.10
CA PRO A 28 9.67 9.91 -12.28
C PRO A 28 9.00 10.50 -13.52
N GLU A 29 8.49 11.72 -13.39
CA GLU A 29 7.82 12.49 -14.44
C GLU A 29 6.78 11.64 -15.20
N PRO A 30 5.68 11.23 -14.53
CA PRO A 30 4.62 10.52 -15.19
C PRO A 30 4.09 11.32 -16.39
N LEU A 31 3.76 10.62 -17.46
CA LEU A 31 3.17 11.25 -18.64
C LEU A 31 1.77 11.77 -18.29
N THR A 32 1.40 12.93 -18.82
CA THR A 32 0.13 13.59 -18.52
C THR A 32 -0.93 13.39 -19.61
N GLU A 33 -0.51 13.07 -20.84
CA GLU A 33 -1.36 12.86 -22.01
C GLU A 33 -0.92 11.64 -22.80
N LEU A 34 -1.88 10.85 -23.30
CA LEU A 34 -1.60 9.78 -24.25
C LEU A 34 -1.57 10.31 -25.69
N PRO A 35 -0.97 9.57 -26.65
CA PRO A 35 -1.10 9.88 -28.07
C PRO A 35 -2.55 10.12 -28.49
N ALA A 36 -2.77 11.03 -29.45
CA ALA A 36 -4.11 11.51 -29.84
C ALA A 36 -5.11 10.40 -30.19
N HIS A 37 -4.65 9.25 -30.69
CA HIS A 37 -5.46 8.07 -30.93
C HIS A 37 -6.24 7.60 -29.69
N TYR A 38 -5.64 7.74 -28.49
CA TYR A 38 -6.21 7.34 -27.21
C TYR A 38 -7.00 8.43 -26.49
N LYS A 39 -7.28 9.54 -27.18
CA LYS A 39 -8.12 10.62 -26.64
C LYS A 39 -9.45 10.13 -26.06
N PRO A 40 -10.19 9.17 -26.66
CA PRO A 40 -11.43 8.64 -26.08
C PRO A 40 -11.26 8.09 -24.66
N TRP A 41 -10.14 7.41 -24.36
CA TRP A 41 -9.85 6.90 -23.02
C TRP A 41 -9.60 8.04 -22.03
N MET A 42 -8.78 9.02 -22.43
CA MET A 42 -8.43 10.15 -21.57
C MET A 42 -9.64 11.04 -21.28
N ASP A 43 -10.50 11.28 -22.26
CA ASP A 43 -11.70 12.10 -22.09
C ASP A 43 -12.68 11.47 -21.09
N ILE A 44 -12.88 10.14 -21.12
CA ILE A 44 -13.71 9.47 -20.12
C ILE A 44 -13.00 9.45 -18.76
N ALA A 45 -11.73 9.06 -18.71
CA ALA A 45 -10.98 8.92 -17.46
C ALA A 45 -10.86 10.25 -16.68
N ARG A 46 -10.68 11.39 -17.37
CA ARG A 46 -10.65 12.72 -16.73
C ARG A 46 -11.99 13.14 -16.13
N ASN A 47 -13.08 12.66 -16.70
CA ASN A 47 -14.44 13.01 -16.28
C ASN A 47 -15.13 11.87 -15.50
N VAL A 48 -14.40 10.84 -15.08
CA VAL A 48 -14.95 9.66 -14.40
C VAL A 48 -15.82 10.03 -13.20
N THR A 49 -15.44 11.05 -12.41
CA THR A 49 -16.20 11.49 -11.23
C THR A 49 -17.54 12.13 -11.59
N GLU A 50 -17.58 12.98 -12.61
CA GLU A 50 -18.81 13.59 -13.12
C GLU A 50 -19.71 12.54 -13.78
N LEU A 51 -19.12 11.63 -14.54
CA LEU A 51 -19.84 10.55 -15.22
C LEU A 51 -20.44 9.54 -14.24
N ILE A 52 -19.75 9.24 -13.14
CA ILE A 52 -20.32 8.43 -12.03
C ILE A 52 -21.48 9.18 -11.38
N SER A 53 -21.27 10.45 -11.01
CA SER A 53 -22.29 11.26 -10.33
C SER A 53 -23.57 11.44 -11.16
N SER A 54 -23.43 11.46 -12.48
CA SER A 54 -24.55 11.54 -13.44
C SER A 54 -25.09 10.18 -13.90
N HIS A 55 -24.58 9.07 -13.35
CA HIS A 55 -24.91 7.69 -13.73
C HIS A 55 -24.71 7.36 -15.21
N SER A 56 -23.87 8.14 -15.90
CA SER A 56 -23.65 8.05 -17.35
C SER A 56 -22.36 7.32 -17.73
N LEU A 57 -21.46 7.02 -16.78
CA LEU A 57 -20.17 6.39 -17.07
C LEU A 57 -20.33 5.05 -17.80
N ARG A 58 -21.25 4.19 -17.35
CA ARG A 58 -21.52 2.90 -18.02
C ARG A 58 -21.93 3.07 -19.49
N LEU A 59 -22.82 4.02 -19.78
CA LEU A 59 -23.24 4.33 -21.15
C LEU A 59 -22.05 4.83 -21.99
N ARG A 60 -21.26 5.77 -21.45
CA ARG A 60 -20.09 6.32 -22.16
C ARG A 60 -19.02 5.26 -22.44
N ILE A 61 -18.84 4.31 -21.53
CA ILE A 61 -17.95 3.17 -21.75
C ILE A 61 -18.52 2.25 -22.83
N HIS A 62 -19.83 1.96 -22.86
CA HIS A 62 -20.41 1.16 -23.96
C HIS A 62 -20.25 1.82 -25.33
N ASP A 63 -20.35 3.14 -25.42
CA ASP A 63 -20.14 3.90 -26.66
C ASP A 63 -18.66 4.11 -27.02
N MET A 64 -17.73 3.76 -26.11
CA MET A 64 -16.30 3.95 -26.31
C MET A 64 -15.78 3.03 -27.44
N PRO A 65 -15.00 3.55 -28.40
CA PRO A 65 -14.41 2.70 -29.43
C PRO A 65 -13.43 1.69 -28.81
N LEU A 66 -13.42 0.46 -29.34
CA LEU A 66 -12.36 -0.49 -29.04
C LEU A 66 -11.08 -0.02 -29.73
N LEU A 67 -10.08 0.42 -28.95
CA LEU A 67 -8.80 0.90 -29.46
C LEU A 67 -7.70 -0.14 -29.22
N GLU A 68 -6.84 -0.33 -30.22
CA GLU A 68 -5.68 -1.21 -30.12
C GLU A 68 -4.55 -0.54 -29.32
N THR A 69 -3.74 -1.33 -28.62
CA THR A 69 -2.69 -0.82 -27.73
C THR A 69 -1.32 -0.69 -28.42
N HIS A 70 -1.21 -1.06 -29.70
CA HIS A 70 0.07 -1.15 -30.40
C HIS A 70 0.76 0.21 -30.59
N LEU A 71 0.04 1.33 -30.48
CA LEU A 71 0.61 2.69 -30.56
C LEU A 71 1.17 3.20 -29.22
N LEU A 72 0.91 2.51 -28.10
CA LEU A 72 1.62 2.76 -26.84
C LEU A 72 3.02 2.16 -26.96
N GLN A 73 4.06 2.98 -27.08
CA GLN A 73 5.44 2.51 -27.32
C GLN A 73 6.28 2.51 -26.06
N THR A 74 6.06 3.47 -25.17
CA THR A 74 6.90 3.70 -24.00
C THR A 74 6.30 3.13 -22.73
N HIS A 75 7.15 2.87 -21.73
CA HIS A 75 6.68 2.46 -20.40
C HIS A 75 5.76 3.51 -19.76
N ARG A 76 6.09 4.81 -19.91
CA ARG A 76 5.27 5.90 -19.35
C ARG A 76 3.89 5.97 -20.01
N GLU A 77 3.79 5.76 -21.33
CA GLU A 77 2.50 5.65 -22.03
C GLU A 77 1.70 4.45 -21.53
N LEU A 78 2.32 3.28 -21.38
CA LEU A 78 1.64 2.10 -20.83
C LEU A 78 1.15 2.33 -19.40
N ARG A 79 1.92 3.00 -18.55
CA ARG A 79 1.53 3.32 -17.16
C ARG A 79 0.36 4.30 -17.10
N LEU A 80 0.36 5.35 -17.93
CA LEU A 80 -0.77 6.28 -18.01
C LEU A 80 -2.04 5.59 -18.57
N ALA A 81 -1.88 4.75 -19.59
CA ALA A 81 -2.98 3.97 -20.14
C ALA A 81 -3.57 3.00 -19.11
N HIS A 82 -2.73 2.29 -18.35
CA HIS A 82 -3.18 1.40 -17.27
C HIS A 82 -3.95 2.18 -16.21
N LEU A 83 -3.42 3.32 -15.74
CA LEU A 83 -4.11 4.20 -14.79
C LEU A 83 -5.49 4.62 -15.31
N ALA A 84 -5.58 5.10 -16.55
CA ALA A 84 -6.85 5.55 -17.15
C ALA A 84 -7.88 4.41 -17.29
N LEU A 85 -7.47 3.28 -17.89
CA LEU A 85 -8.33 2.12 -18.10
C LEU A 85 -8.79 1.48 -16.78
N SER A 86 -7.88 1.38 -15.79
CA SER A 86 -8.20 0.87 -14.47
C SER A 86 -9.12 1.81 -13.69
N MET A 87 -8.92 3.14 -13.75
CA MET A 87 -9.83 4.12 -13.13
C MET A 87 -11.25 4.02 -13.71
N MET A 88 -11.37 3.94 -15.03
CA MET A 88 -12.66 3.71 -15.70
C MET A 88 -13.29 2.38 -15.28
N THR A 89 -12.48 1.32 -15.11
CA THR A 89 -12.94 0.01 -14.66
C THR A 89 -13.52 0.08 -13.25
N MET A 90 -12.82 0.72 -12.29
CA MET A 90 -13.34 0.88 -10.93
C MET A 90 -14.62 1.71 -10.91
N GLY A 91 -14.68 2.78 -11.72
CA GLY A 91 -15.88 3.59 -11.86
C GLY A 91 -17.05 2.82 -12.47
N TYR A 92 -16.82 2.04 -13.52
CA TYR A 92 -17.84 1.24 -14.20
C TYR A 92 -18.45 0.19 -13.26
N VAL A 93 -17.58 -0.55 -12.56
CA VAL A 93 -17.99 -1.63 -11.66
C VAL A 93 -18.79 -1.06 -10.48
N TRP A 94 -18.27 0.00 -9.86
CA TRP A 94 -18.80 0.52 -8.60
C TRP A 94 -19.71 1.75 -8.73
N GLN A 95 -20.11 2.16 -9.94
CA GLN A 95 -20.98 3.32 -10.18
C GLN A 95 -22.21 3.34 -9.25
N GLU A 96 -22.87 2.19 -9.10
CA GLU A 96 -24.09 2.02 -8.28
C GLU A 96 -23.80 1.45 -6.89
N GLY A 97 -22.54 1.45 -6.46
CA GLY A 97 -22.08 0.84 -5.22
C GLY A 97 -22.24 -0.67 -5.18
N GLU A 98 -22.51 -1.22 -4.00
CA GLU A 98 -22.55 -2.67 -3.75
C GLU A 98 -23.89 -3.35 -4.07
N ARG A 99 -24.94 -2.60 -4.41
CA ARG A 99 -26.31 -3.14 -4.59
C ARG A 99 -26.57 -3.65 -6.00
N GLU A 100 -25.94 -3.03 -6.99
CA GLU A 100 -26.12 -3.35 -8.41
C GLU A 100 -24.76 -3.59 -9.08
N THR A 101 -24.10 -4.65 -8.60
CA THR A 101 -22.80 -5.06 -9.12
C THR A 101 -22.94 -5.62 -10.53
N VAL A 102 -22.02 -5.22 -11.40
CA VAL A 102 -21.92 -5.75 -12.76
C VAL A 102 -21.19 -7.08 -12.76
N LYS A 103 -21.57 -7.98 -13.66
CA LYS A 103 -20.88 -9.28 -13.83
C LYS A 103 -19.86 -9.28 -14.95
N VAL A 104 -19.95 -8.31 -15.87
CA VAL A 104 -19.17 -8.28 -17.10
C VAL A 104 -18.59 -6.88 -17.31
N LEU A 105 -17.28 -6.82 -17.54
CA LEU A 105 -16.58 -5.64 -18.02
C LEU A 105 -16.63 -5.62 -19.57
N PRO A 106 -17.17 -4.57 -20.19
CA PRO A 106 -17.37 -4.52 -21.65
C PRO A 106 -16.06 -4.64 -22.43
N ARG A 107 -16.13 -5.31 -23.59
CA ARG A 107 -14.98 -5.68 -24.43
C ARG A 107 -14.09 -4.50 -24.85
N ASN A 108 -14.68 -3.32 -25.03
CA ASN A 108 -13.98 -2.11 -25.42
C ASN A 108 -13.12 -1.52 -24.28
N LEU A 109 -13.36 -1.91 -23.04
CA LEU A 109 -12.54 -1.57 -21.88
C LEU A 109 -11.68 -2.76 -21.41
N SER A 110 -12.24 -3.97 -21.34
CA SER A 110 -11.55 -5.16 -20.83
C SER A 110 -10.37 -5.60 -21.71
N VAL A 111 -10.52 -5.66 -23.03
CA VAL A 111 -9.48 -6.10 -23.96
C VAL A 111 -8.24 -5.20 -23.89
N PRO A 112 -8.34 -3.86 -24.06
CA PRO A 112 -7.16 -3.01 -23.96
C PRO A 112 -6.57 -3.00 -22.55
N LEU A 113 -7.38 -3.03 -21.49
CA LEU A 113 -6.88 -3.12 -20.13
C LEU A 113 -6.03 -4.37 -19.93
N CYS A 114 -6.57 -5.56 -20.24
CA CYS A 114 -5.83 -6.82 -20.10
C CYS A 114 -4.55 -6.85 -20.94
N GLU A 115 -4.56 -6.30 -22.14
CA GLU A 115 -3.37 -6.24 -22.98
C GLU A 115 -2.30 -5.29 -22.42
N VAL A 116 -2.68 -4.10 -21.95
CA VAL A 116 -1.76 -3.17 -21.27
C VAL A 116 -1.19 -3.79 -19.99
N SER A 117 -2.06 -4.39 -19.17
CA SER A 117 -1.69 -5.10 -17.93
C SER A 117 -0.69 -6.23 -18.21
N ARG A 118 -0.94 -7.05 -19.23
CA ARG A 118 -0.02 -8.12 -19.67
C ARG A 118 1.34 -7.56 -20.09
N ARG A 119 1.38 -6.48 -20.88
CA ARG A 119 2.62 -5.84 -21.33
C ARG A 119 3.42 -5.23 -20.17
N LEU A 120 2.75 -4.77 -19.12
CA LEU A 120 3.37 -4.27 -17.90
C LEU A 120 3.74 -5.37 -16.89
N GLY A 121 3.17 -6.57 -17.04
CA GLY A 121 3.26 -7.64 -16.03
C GLY A 121 2.53 -7.30 -14.74
N MET A 122 1.42 -6.56 -14.84
CA MET A 122 0.56 -6.14 -13.72
C MET A 122 -0.86 -6.72 -13.92
N PRO A 123 -1.70 -6.82 -12.88
CA PRO A 123 -3.07 -7.29 -13.02
C PRO A 123 -4.01 -6.21 -13.61
N PRO A 124 -5.08 -6.60 -14.34
CA PRO A 124 -6.05 -5.69 -14.95
C PRO A 124 -7.06 -5.10 -13.95
N ILE A 125 -6.55 -4.48 -12.89
CA ILE A 125 -7.31 -3.75 -11.88
C ILE A 125 -6.51 -2.51 -11.45
N LEU A 126 -7.19 -1.53 -10.85
CA LEU A 126 -6.52 -0.37 -10.26
C LEU A 126 -5.67 -0.77 -9.05
N ILE A 127 -4.37 -0.48 -9.10
CA ILE A 127 -3.39 -0.88 -8.08
C ILE A 127 -2.62 0.32 -7.54
N HIS A 128 -1.90 0.12 -6.43
CA HIS A 128 -1.02 1.13 -5.82
C HIS A 128 -0.01 1.74 -6.81
N ALA A 129 0.55 0.92 -7.70
CA ALA A 129 1.46 1.40 -8.73
C ALA A 129 0.81 2.41 -9.69
N ASP A 130 -0.50 2.34 -9.90
CA ASP A 130 -1.22 3.32 -10.70
C ASP A 130 -1.51 4.57 -9.88
N THR A 131 -2.25 4.40 -8.78
CA THR A 131 -2.89 5.51 -8.06
C THR A 131 -1.95 6.33 -7.20
N VAL A 132 -0.80 5.77 -6.83
CA VAL A 132 0.23 6.45 -6.05
C VAL A 132 1.45 6.69 -6.92
N LEU A 133 2.10 5.63 -7.40
CA LEU A 133 3.43 5.75 -8.01
C LEU A 133 3.45 6.45 -9.38
N ALA A 134 2.32 6.51 -10.09
CA ALA A 134 2.24 7.13 -11.42
C ALA A 134 1.17 8.23 -11.56
N ASN A 135 0.31 8.44 -10.56
CA ASN A 135 -0.79 9.39 -10.64
C ASN A 135 -0.44 10.74 -10.01
N TRP A 136 0.62 11.38 -10.48
CA TRP A 136 1.03 12.69 -9.95
C TRP A 136 1.69 13.56 -11.02
N LYS A 137 1.61 14.87 -10.84
CA LYS A 137 2.48 15.86 -11.48
C LYS A 137 2.72 17.03 -10.54
N LYS A 138 3.78 17.80 -10.83
CA LYS A 138 4.00 19.09 -10.18
C LYS A 138 3.20 20.18 -10.89
N ARG A 139 2.69 21.14 -10.13
CA ARG A 139 2.10 22.39 -10.64
C ARG A 139 3.19 23.31 -11.15
N ASP A 140 4.20 23.54 -10.32
CA ASP A 140 5.45 24.20 -10.65
C ASP A 140 6.55 23.14 -10.82
N PRO A 141 7.06 22.90 -12.06
CA PRO A 141 8.11 21.90 -12.32
C PRO A 141 9.38 22.10 -11.47
N ASP A 142 9.72 23.36 -11.18
CA ASP A 142 10.93 23.73 -10.43
C ASP A 142 10.70 23.73 -8.91
N GLY A 143 9.43 23.66 -8.48
CA GLY A 143 9.05 23.61 -7.08
C GLY A 143 9.31 22.25 -6.40
N PRO A 144 9.21 22.20 -5.06
CA PRO A 144 9.44 20.98 -4.29
C PRO A 144 8.32 19.94 -4.49
N LEU A 145 8.58 18.68 -4.13
CA LEU A 145 7.56 17.63 -4.03
C LEU A 145 6.81 17.78 -2.70
N SER A 146 5.88 18.73 -2.64
CA SER A 146 5.06 19.01 -1.46
C SER A 146 3.57 18.87 -1.74
N MET A 147 2.75 18.79 -0.69
CA MET A 147 1.30 18.73 -0.83
C MET A 147 0.74 19.92 -1.61
N GLU A 148 1.34 21.10 -1.54
CA GLU A 148 0.86 22.32 -2.21
C GLU A 148 1.21 22.32 -3.71
N ASN A 149 2.34 21.72 -4.08
CA ASN A 149 2.85 21.69 -5.44
C ASN A 149 2.47 20.43 -6.22
N LEU A 150 1.90 19.42 -5.56
CA LEU A 150 1.49 18.16 -6.19
C LEU A 150 -0.01 18.12 -6.51
N GLU A 151 -0.33 17.50 -7.65
CA GLU A 151 -1.68 17.21 -8.10
C GLU A 151 -1.79 15.84 -8.75
N LEU A 152 -2.99 15.25 -8.72
CA LEU A 152 -3.29 13.99 -9.38
C LEU A 152 -3.52 14.21 -10.88
N LEU A 153 -3.19 13.20 -11.69
CA LEU A 153 -3.52 13.20 -13.12
C LEU A 153 -4.98 12.84 -13.36
N LEU A 154 -5.46 11.83 -12.64
CA LEU A 154 -6.81 11.27 -12.69
C LEU A 154 -7.33 11.04 -11.27
N THR A 155 -8.64 11.10 -11.09
CA THR A 155 -9.28 11.03 -9.77
C THR A 155 -10.54 10.17 -9.75
N LEU A 156 -10.93 9.78 -8.54
CA LEU A 156 -12.15 9.03 -8.23
C LEU A 156 -13.06 9.88 -7.33
N PRO A 157 -14.32 9.47 -7.10
CA PRO A 157 -15.21 10.19 -6.19
C PRO A 157 -14.62 10.31 -4.77
N GLY A 158 -14.72 11.50 -4.19
CA GLY A 158 -14.18 11.85 -2.87
C GLY A 158 -13.35 13.14 -2.82
N GLY A 159 -13.23 13.86 -3.93
CA GLY A 159 -12.71 15.24 -3.97
C GLY A 159 -11.30 15.37 -3.38
N GLU A 160 -11.08 16.40 -2.55
CA GLU A 160 -9.79 16.66 -1.91
C GLU A 160 -9.31 15.51 -1.02
N SER A 161 -10.20 14.67 -0.47
CA SER A 161 -9.77 13.49 0.31
C SER A 161 -9.12 12.42 -0.56
N VAL A 162 -9.53 12.27 -1.83
CA VAL A 162 -8.87 11.38 -2.79
C VAL A 162 -7.48 11.90 -3.13
N ARG A 163 -7.40 13.22 -3.39
CA ARG A 163 -6.12 13.90 -3.61
C ARG A 163 -5.19 13.73 -2.42
N GLY A 164 -5.66 14.02 -1.21
CA GLY A 164 -4.93 13.86 0.04
C GLY A 164 -4.45 12.43 0.25
N PHE A 165 -5.33 11.44 0.10
CA PHE A 165 -5.00 10.04 0.35
C PHE A 165 -3.86 9.55 -0.55
N PHE A 166 -3.94 9.79 -1.85
CA PHE A 166 -2.91 9.33 -2.78
C PHE A 166 -1.61 10.12 -2.68
N LEU A 167 -1.67 11.46 -2.56
CA LEU A 167 -0.46 12.28 -2.46
C LEU A 167 0.25 12.15 -1.11
N VAL A 168 -0.46 12.00 0.01
CA VAL A 168 0.20 11.67 1.29
C VAL A 168 0.88 10.31 1.20
N THR A 169 0.25 9.33 0.56
CA THR A 169 0.89 8.02 0.35
C THR A 169 2.13 8.13 -0.55
N LEU A 170 2.10 8.99 -1.57
CA LEU A 170 3.27 9.30 -2.40
C LEU A 170 4.40 9.94 -1.58
N LEU A 171 4.07 10.87 -0.66
CA LEU A 171 5.07 11.45 0.24
C LEU A 171 5.69 10.43 1.20
N VAL A 172 4.92 9.42 1.63
CA VAL A 172 5.46 8.28 2.41
C VAL A 172 6.48 7.50 1.57
N GLU A 173 6.18 7.22 0.29
CA GLU A 173 7.11 6.56 -0.62
C GLU A 173 8.39 7.40 -0.85
N LEU A 174 8.26 8.72 -1.02
CA LEU A 174 9.40 9.64 -1.16
C LEU A 174 10.26 9.68 0.11
N ALA A 175 9.64 9.75 1.29
CA ALA A 175 10.35 9.81 2.56
C ALA A 175 11.22 8.56 2.83
N ALA A 176 10.89 7.44 2.18
CA ALA A 176 11.62 6.19 2.32
C ALA A 176 12.86 6.08 1.41
N VAL A 177 13.00 6.97 0.41
CA VAL A 177 14.07 6.88 -0.61
C VAL A 177 15.48 6.79 0.00
N PRO A 178 15.86 7.58 1.02
CA PRO A 178 17.17 7.44 1.65
C PRO A 178 17.40 6.04 2.22
N GLY A 179 16.42 5.48 2.94
CA GLY A 179 16.50 4.13 3.50
C GLY A 179 16.56 3.05 2.43
N LEU A 180 15.81 3.22 1.34
CA LEU A 180 15.84 2.32 0.18
C LEU A 180 17.23 2.27 -0.48
N LYS A 181 17.92 3.41 -0.58
CA LYS A 181 19.30 3.46 -1.09
C LYS A 181 20.25 2.74 -0.13
N SER A 182 20.09 2.99 1.18
CA SER A 182 20.93 2.38 2.21
C SER A 182 20.76 0.87 2.35
N ILE A 183 19.70 0.26 1.79
CA ILE A 183 19.61 -1.21 1.65
C ILE A 183 20.83 -1.77 0.91
N LEU A 184 21.30 -1.09 -0.13
CA LEU A 184 22.48 -1.54 -0.90
C LEU A 184 23.72 -1.54 -0.02
N ASP A 185 23.89 -0.50 0.78
CA ASP A 185 25.04 -0.33 1.66
C ASP A 185 25.04 -1.37 2.79
N VAL A 186 23.87 -1.67 3.35
CA VAL A 186 23.70 -2.75 4.35
C VAL A 186 24.09 -4.10 3.74
N ILE A 187 23.56 -4.44 2.55
CA ILE A 187 23.84 -5.72 1.89
C ILE A 187 25.33 -5.87 1.58
N ASN A 188 25.96 -4.83 1.03
CA ASN A 188 27.37 -4.84 0.70
C ASN A 188 28.24 -4.90 1.97
N GLY A 189 27.89 -4.13 3.01
CA GLY A 189 28.59 -4.15 4.29
C GLY A 189 28.54 -5.52 4.97
N VAL A 190 27.39 -6.20 4.94
CA VAL A 190 27.28 -7.59 5.41
C VAL A 190 28.18 -8.53 4.61
N HIS A 191 28.20 -8.42 3.28
CA HIS A 191 29.01 -9.26 2.41
C HIS A 191 30.53 -9.08 2.66
N TYR A 192 30.98 -7.84 2.87
CA TYR A 192 32.39 -7.53 3.13
C TYR A 192 32.78 -7.57 4.61
N ASN A 193 31.85 -7.95 5.50
CA ASN A 193 32.03 -7.94 6.95
C ASN A 193 32.47 -6.56 7.51
N ASP A 194 31.90 -5.48 6.96
CA ASP A 194 32.15 -4.10 7.37
C ASP A 194 31.07 -3.61 8.35
N VAL A 195 31.35 -3.74 9.64
CA VAL A 195 30.45 -3.34 10.72
C VAL A 195 30.12 -1.85 10.67
N ALA A 196 31.11 -1.00 10.41
CA ALA A 196 30.92 0.45 10.44
C ALA A 196 30.00 0.92 9.32
N MET A 197 30.15 0.34 8.12
CA MET A 197 29.28 0.61 6.98
C MET A 197 27.84 0.17 7.27
N VAL A 198 27.64 -1.02 7.82
CA VAL A 198 26.30 -1.53 8.16
C VAL A 198 25.64 -0.65 9.20
N THR A 199 26.33 -0.31 10.30
CA THR A 199 25.76 0.53 11.36
C THR A 199 25.33 1.90 10.82
N LYS A 200 26.19 2.57 10.06
CA LYS A 200 25.85 3.88 9.45
C LYS A 200 24.66 3.78 8.49
N ALA A 201 24.59 2.72 7.69
CA ALA A 201 23.50 2.51 6.74
C ALA A 201 22.17 2.21 7.46
N LEU A 202 22.20 1.46 8.56
CA LEU A 202 21.01 1.21 9.38
C LEU A 202 20.50 2.47 10.08
N ASP A 203 21.38 3.38 10.52
CA ASP A 203 20.93 4.68 11.03
C ASP A 203 20.10 5.46 9.99
N VAL A 204 20.50 5.42 8.71
CA VAL A 204 19.75 6.05 7.61
C VAL A 204 18.41 5.34 7.39
N VAL A 205 18.37 4.01 7.44
CA VAL A 205 17.12 3.23 7.35
C VAL A 205 16.17 3.61 8.49
N SER A 206 16.66 3.67 9.73
CA SER A 206 15.91 4.06 10.92
C SER A 206 15.30 5.46 10.77
N GLN A 207 16.08 6.44 10.30
CA GLN A 207 15.63 7.80 10.06
C GLN A 207 14.57 7.86 8.95
N ALA A 208 14.77 7.15 7.84
CA ALA A 208 13.81 7.10 6.74
C ALA A 208 12.45 6.53 7.18
N ILE A 209 12.45 5.47 8.01
CA ILE A 209 11.21 4.90 8.56
C ILE A 209 10.50 5.90 9.50
N ASP A 210 11.23 6.68 10.29
CA ASP A 210 10.61 7.76 11.08
C ASP A 210 10.04 8.86 10.18
N SER A 211 10.74 9.27 9.13
CA SER A 211 10.24 10.25 8.15
C SER A 211 8.98 9.75 7.44
N MET A 212 8.92 8.48 7.05
CA MET A 212 7.70 7.85 6.52
C MET A 212 6.53 7.97 7.49
N LYS A 213 6.77 7.73 8.79
CA LYS A 213 5.75 7.89 9.83
C LYS A 213 5.29 9.34 9.94
N GLN A 214 6.19 10.32 9.87
CA GLN A 214 5.79 11.73 9.89
C GLN A 214 4.95 12.09 8.66
N ALA A 215 5.33 11.63 7.47
CA ALA A 215 4.55 11.82 6.26
C ALA A 215 3.15 11.19 6.38
N LEU A 216 3.05 9.97 6.92
CA LEU A 216 1.76 9.27 7.09
C LEU A 216 0.79 10.05 7.99
N LYS A 217 1.28 10.80 8.98
CA LYS A 217 0.42 11.61 9.86
C LYS A 217 -0.31 12.73 9.11
N LEU A 218 0.19 13.18 7.96
CA LEU A 218 -0.49 14.17 7.12
C LEU A 218 -1.86 13.68 6.63
N MET A 219 -2.15 12.37 6.69
CA MET A 219 -3.50 11.85 6.44
C MET A 219 -4.55 12.57 7.29
N HIS A 220 -4.22 12.95 8.53
CA HIS A 220 -5.11 13.68 9.44
C HIS A 220 -5.51 15.07 8.95
N GLU A 221 -4.66 15.71 8.14
CA GLU A 221 -4.87 17.05 7.62
C GLU A 221 -5.59 17.03 6.27
N TYR A 222 -5.22 16.05 5.41
CA TYR A 222 -5.64 16.05 4.01
C TYR A 222 -6.76 15.06 3.67
N VAL A 223 -7.17 14.20 4.60
CA VAL A 223 -8.21 13.18 4.35
C VAL A 223 -9.30 13.26 5.40
N ASP A 224 -10.54 13.41 4.94
CA ASP A 224 -11.72 13.32 5.79
C ASP A 224 -12.11 11.84 6.03
N PRO A 225 -12.23 11.39 7.29
CA PRO A 225 -12.61 10.01 7.62
C PRO A 225 -13.96 9.56 7.06
N SER A 226 -14.95 10.46 7.02
CA SER A 226 -16.31 10.20 6.55
C SER A 226 -16.32 10.02 5.03
N ILE A 227 -15.58 10.86 4.30
CA ILE A 227 -15.42 10.75 2.84
C ILE A 227 -14.64 9.50 2.46
N PHE A 228 -13.53 9.23 3.15
CA PHE A 228 -12.76 8.02 2.92
C PHE A 228 -13.64 6.78 3.11
N TYR A 229 -14.31 6.68 4.26
CA TYR A 229 -15.11 5.52 4.60
C TYR A 229 -16.37 5.36 3.73
N GLY A 230 -17.13 6.45 3.55
CA GLY A 230 -18.44 6.44 2.92
C GLY A 230 -18.43 6.50 1.41
N ILE A 231 -17.37 7.06 0.80
CA ILE A 231 -17.32 7.30 -0.64
C ILE A 231 -16.14 6.56 -1.28
N MET A 232 -14.93 6.76 -0.79
CA MET A 232 -13.73 6.34 -1.54
C MET A 232 -13.53 4.82 -1.55
N ARG A 233 -13.73 4.15 -0.42
CA ARG A 233 -13.35 2.73 -0.23
C ARG A 233 -13.98 1.78 -1.26
N ILE A 234 -15.20 2.05 -1.73
CA ILE A 234 -15.84 1.18 -2.73
C ILE A 234 -15.03 1.17 -4.03
N TYR A 235 -14.58 2.33 -4.50
CA TYR A 235 -13.82 2.47 -5.74
C TYR A 235 -12.38 1.94 -5.64
N LEU A 236 -11.91 1.62 -4.44
CA LEU A 236 -10.61 0.95 -4.23
C LEU A 236 -10.75 -0.56 -4.05
N SER A 237 -11.99 -1.06 -3.95
CA SER A 237 -12.26 -2.47 -3.64
C SER A 237 -12.22 -3.33 -4.89
N GLY A 238 -11.56 -4.48 -4.78
CA GLY A 238 -11.56 -5.48 -5.85
C GLY A 238 -12.72 -6.44 -5.72
N TRP A 239 -12.67 -7.52 -6.51
CA TRP A 239 -13.67 -8.58 -6.55
C TRP A 239 -13.06 -9.96 -6.23
N LYS A 240 -11.91 -9.99 -5.55
CA LYS A 240 -11.38 -11.16 -4.84
C LYS A 240 -11.66 -11.01 -3.35
N ASP A 241 -12.15 -12.08 -2.72
CA ASP A 241 -12.52 -12.07 -1.29
C ASP A 241 -13.57 -10.97 -0.95
N ASN A 242 -14.37 -10.55 -1.95
CA ASN A 242 -15.38 -9.50 -1.82
C ASN A 242 -16.80 -10.13 -1.81
N PRO A 243 -17.55 -10.05 -0.70
CA PRO A 243 -18.90 -10.60 -0.60
C PRO A 243 -19.91 -10.05 -1.61
N SER A 244 -19.72 -8.82 -2.12
CA SER A 244 -20.59 -8.23 -3.13
C SER A 244 -20.36 -8.76 -4.55
N MET A 245 -19.21 -9.40 -4.78
CA MET A 245 -18.82 -9.98 -6.07
C MET A 245 -18.13 -11.34 -5.86
N PRO A 246 -18.83 -12.34 -5.28
CA PRO A 246 -18.21 -13.59 -4.85
C PRO A 246 -17.72 -14.47 -6.01
N GLU A 247 -18.25 -14.26 -7.22
CA GLU A 247 -17.83 -14.97 -8.42
C GLU A 247 -16.66 -14.28 -9.14
N GLY A 248 -16.30 -13.04 -8.77
CA GLY A 248 -15.37 -12.20 -9.54
C GLY A 248 -16.04 -11.43 -10.68
N LEU A 249 -15.25 -11.04 -11.68
CA LEU A 249 -15.69 -10.22 -12.82
C LEU A 249 -15.29 -10.87 -14.16
N VAL A 250 -16.22 -10.98 -15.10
CA VAL A 250 -15.93 -11.47 -16.46
C VAL A 250 -15.32 -10.34 -17.28
N TYR A 251 -14.18 -10.59 -17.92
CA TYR A 251 -13.53 -9.67 -18.85
C TYR A 251 -13.93 -10.06 -20.28
N GLU A 252 -14.98 -9.41 -20.80
CA GLU A 252 -15.55 -9.75 -22.11
C GLU A 252 -14.47 -9.70 -23.21
N GLY A 253 -14.43 -10.69 -24.10
CA GLY A 253 -13.44 -10.75 -25.18
C GLY A 253 -12.02 -11.14 -24.74
N VAL A 254 -11.78 -11.39 -23.45
CA VAL A 254 -10.50 -11.89 -22.92
C VAL A 254 -10.66 -13.31 -22.37
N GLN A 255 -11.61 -13.52 -21.46
CA GLN A 255 -11.89 -14.82 -20.87
C GLN A 255 -13.37 -14.93 -20.47
N GLU A 256 -14.00 -16.07 -20.76
CA GLU A 256 -15.41 -16.32 -20.41
C GLU A 256 -15.63 -16.52 -18.91
N LYS A 257 -14.67 -17.13 -18.23
CA LYS A 257 -14.74 -17.35 -16.78
C LYS A 257 -14.44 -16.05 -16.03
N PRO A 258 -15.20 -15.75 -14.97
CA PRO A 258 -14.87 -14.65 -14.07
C PRO A 258 -13.43 -14.73 -13.54
N MET A 259 -12.80 -13.57 -13.41
CA MET A 259 -11.47 -13.41 -12.85
C MET A 259 -11.56 -12.71 -11.50
N GLU A 260 -10.66 -13.05 -10.58
CA GLU A 260 -10.63 -12.49 -9.22
C GLU A 260 -9.39 -11.63 -8.99
N PHE A 261 -9.58 -10.35 -8.64
CA PHE A 261 -8.50 -9.45 -8.29
C PHE A 261 -8.75 -8.71 -6.97
N SER A 262 -7.72 -8.64 -6.12
CA SER A 262 -7.72 -7.85 -4.89
C SER A 262 -7.67 -6.37 -5.23
N GLY A 263 -8.41 -5.55 -4.48
CA GLY A 263 -8.37 -4.10 -4.64
C GLY A 263 -7.07 -3.46 -4.15
N GLY A 264 -6.95 -2.15 -4.36
CA GLY A 264 -5.80 -1.37 -3.95
C GLY A 264 -5.59 -1.41 -2.43
N SER A 265 -4.35 -1.59 -2.00
CA SER A 265 -3.97 -1.64 -0.58
C SER A 265 -2.54 -1.16 -0.38
N ALA A 266 -2.24 -0.57 0.77
CA ALA A 266 -0.86 -0.24 1.17
C ALA A 266 0.06 -1.48 1.17
N ALA A 267 -0.50 -2.68 1.30
CA ALA A 267 0.26 -3.93 1.17
C ALA A 267 0.85 -4.18 -0.22
N GLN A 268 0.44 -3.42 -1.24
CA GLN A 268 1.02 -3.42 -2.59
C GLN A 268 2.21 -2.45 -2.72
N SER A 269 2.53 -1.66 -1.70
CA SER A 269 3.76 -0.85 -1.66
C SER A 269 4.98 -1.75 -1.53
N SER A 270 5.96 -1.60 -2.43
CA SER A 270 7.20 -2.39 -2.39
C SER A 270 8.15 -1.98 -1.27
N ILE A 271 7.99 -0.77 -0.71
CA ILE A 271 8.91 -0.22 0.29
C ILE A 271 8.85 -0.97 1.62
N LEU A 272 7.63 -1.28 2.09
CA LEU A 272 7.42 -1.98 3.35
C LEU A 272 7.97 -3.41 3.27
N HIS A 273 7.71 -4.10 2.15
CA HIS A 273 8.27 -5.43 1.91
C HIS A 273 9.80 -5.40 1.82
N SER A 274 10.39 -4.35 1.26
CA SER A 274 11.85 -4.23 1.17
C SER A 274 12.49 -4.08 2.55
N PHE A 275 11.89 -3.29 3.45
CA PHE A 275 12.38 -3.19 4.83
C PHE A 275 12.12 -4.46 5.64
N ASP A 276 11.00 -5.15 5.41
CA ASP A 276 10.71 -6.42 6.06
C ASP A 276 11.75 -7.48 5.68
N GLU A 277 12.04 -7.64 4.39
CA GLU A 277 13.08 -8.58 3.92
C GLU A 277 14.48 -8.18 4.41
N LEU A 278 14.82 -6.89 4.41
CA LEU A 278 16.12 -6.41 4.91
C LEU A 278 16.32 -6.78 6.39
N LEU A 279 15.34 -6.48 7.23
CA LEU A 279 15.42 -6.70 8.68
C LEU A 279 15.19 -8.18 9.07
N GLY A 280 14.74 -9.01 8.11
CA GLY A 280 14.47 -10.42 8.32
C GLY A 280 13.12 -10.70 8.99
N VAL A 281 12.14 -9.81 8.83
CA VAL A 281 10.77 -10.01 9.30
C VAL A 281 10.10 -11.09 8.45
N GLN A 282 9.61 -12.15 9.10
CA GLN A 282 8.93 -13.25 8.40
C GLN A 282 7.44 -13.27 8.71
N HIS A 283 6.62 -13.00 7.69
CA HIS A 283 5.17 -13.04 7.79
C HIS A 283 4.61 -14.43 7.47
N LYS A 284 3.92 -15.05 8.42
CA LYS A 284 3.42 -16.44 8.34
C LYS A 284 1.89 -16.49 8.25
N GLY A 285 1.37 -17.70 8.03
CA GLY A 285 -0.07 -17.96 7.94
C GLY A 285 -0.77 -17.13 6.85
N ASP A 286 -2.03 -16.78 7.12
CA ASP A 286 -2.90 -16.05 6.19
C ASP A 286 -2.38 -14.64 5.88
N SER A 287 -1.84 -13.95 6.89
CA SER A 287 -1.22 -12.63 6.73
C SER A 287 -0.03 -12.68 5.78
N GLY A 288 0.85 -13.67 5.95
CA GLY A 288 1.97 -13.91 5.04
C GLY A 288 1.53 -14.28 3.62
N ALA A 289 0.49 -15.12 3.48
CA ALA A 289 -0.06 -15.49 2.18
C ALA A 289 -0.66 -14.28 1.45
N PHE A 290 -1.37 -13.41 2.18
CA PHE A 290 -1.89 -12.15 1.66
C PHE A 290 -0.77 -11.22 1.17
N LEU A 291 0.25 -10.98 1.99
CA LEU A 291 1.38 -10.11 1.62
C LEU A 291 2.14 -10.66 0.41
N ARG A 292 2.43 -11.97 0.35
CA ARG A 292 3.07 -12.58 -0.83
C ARG A 292 2.23 -12.39 -2.10
N ARG A 293 0.91 -12.55 -2.01
CA ARG A 293 -0.01 -12.28 -3.12
C ARG A 293 0.05 -10.81 -3.55
N MET A 294 0.18 -9.85 -2.64
CA MET A 294 0.27 -8.43 -2.98
C MET A 294 1.54 -8.09 -3.79
N ARG A 295 2.59 -8.93 -3.76
CA ARG A 295 3.75 -8.77 -4.65
C ARG A 295 3.39 -8.98 -6.12
N ASP A 296 2.33 -9.73 -6.43
CA ASP A 296 1.83 -9.91 -7.81
C ASP A 296 1.11 -8.67 -8.35
N TYR A 297 0.88 -7.65 -7.50
CA TYR A 297 0.29 -6.36 -7.84
C TYR A 297 1.35 -5.25 -7.94
N MET A 298 2.63 -5.60 -7.80
CA MET A 298 3.76 -4.69 -7.94
C MET A 298 4.33 -4.77 -9.36
N PRO A 299 4.97 -3.71 -9.88
CA PRO A 299 5.78 -3.82 -11.10
C PRO A 299 6.78 -4.99 -10.98
N PRO A 300 6.96 -5.82 -12.04
CA PRO A 300 7.80 -7.02 -11.96
C PRO A 300 9.25 -6.75 -11.52
N SER A 301 9.78 -5.57 -11.83
CA SER A 301 11.12 -5.19 -11.38
C SER A 301 11.18 -4.91 -9.88
N HIS A 302 10.13 -4.33 -9.29
CA HIS A 302 10.07 -4.08 -7.84
C HIS A 302 9.91 -5.40 -7.07
N LYS A 303 9.08 -6.32 -7.56
CA LYS A 303 8.97 -7.68 -6.99
C LYS A 303 10.33 -8.39 -6.99
N ARG A 304 11.05 -8.35 -8.12
CA ARG A 304 12.39 -8.94 -8.23
C ARG A 304 13.40 -8.30 -7.28
N PHE A 305 13.29 -7.00 -7.00
CA PHE A 305 14.17 -6.34 -6.02
C PHE A 305 13.97 -6.89 -4.61
N ILE A 306 12.72 -7.06 -4.19
CA ILE A 306 12.36 -7.66 -2.89
C ILE A 306 12.89 -9.11 -2.81
N GLU A 307 12.71 -9.90 -3.87
CA GLU A 307 13.25 -11.27 -3.95
C GLU A 307 14.78 -11.30 -3.91
N ASP A 308 15.45 -10.30 -4.50
CA ASP A 308 16.91 -10.22 -4.48
C ASP A 308 17.42 -9.91 -3.07
N ILE A 309 16.79 -8.96 -2.33
CA ILE A 309 17.08 -8.70 -0.91
C ILE A 309 16.97 -10.00 -0.10
N SER A 310 15.86 -10.72 -0.27
CA SER A 310 15.57 -11.98 0.45
C SER A 310 16.62 -13.07 0.20
N SER A 311 17.29 -13.03 -0.96
CA SER A 311 18.34 -13.99 -1.32
C SER A 311 19.73 -13.66 -0.77
N ARG A 312 19.91 -12.48 -0.17
CA ARG A 312 21.21 -12.04 0.38
C ARG A 312 21.45 -12.63 1.78
N PRO A 313 22.71 -12.63 2.25
CA PRO A 313 23.03 -13.02 3.62
C PRO A 313 22.20 -12.23 4.64
N SER A 314 21.73 -12.92 5.68
CA SER A 314 20.83 -12.34 6.67
C SER A 314 21.53 -11.27 7.51
N LEU A 315 21.02 -10.03 7.45
CA LEU A 315 21.45 -8.94 8.32
C LEU A 315 21.31 -9.31 9.80
N ARG A 316 20.18 -9.88 10.21
CA ARG A 316 19.94 -10.24 11.61
C ARG A 316 20.97 -11.25 12.10
N ASN A 317 21.31 -12.26 11.30
CA ASN A 317 22.36 -13.22 11.66
C ASN A 317 23.74 -12.56 11.72
N PHE A 318 24.03 -11.64 10.80
CA PHE A 318 25.27 -10.86 10.83
C PHE A 318 25.40 -10.08 12.14
N VAL A 319 24.37 -9.31 12.53
CA VAL A 319 24.36 -8.55 13.80
C VAL A 319 24.61 -9.45 15.01
N LEU A 320 23.94 -10.61 15.08
CA LEU A 320 24.14 -11.59 16.16
C LEU A 320 25.57 -12.15 16.23
N GLN A 321 26.25 -12.29 15.08
CA GLN A 321 27.60 -12.86 15.02
C GLN A 321 28.69 -11.86 15.40
N GLN A 322 28.50 -10.56 15.17
CA GLN A 322 29.52 -9.55 15.46
C GLN A 322 29.68 -9.27 16.96
N ALA A 323 28.64 -9.51 17.77
CA ALA A 323 28.60 -9.17 19.19
C ALA A 323 28.96 -7.69 19.48
N ASP A 324 28.66 -6.80 18.52
CA ASP A 324 28.88 -5.36 18.65
C ASP A 324 27.62 -4.67 19.20
N GLU A 325 27.75 -4.03 20.37
CA GLU A 325 26.61 -3.41 21.07
C GLU A 325 26.00 -2.25 20.28
N HIS A 326 26.82 -1.47 19.56
CA HIS A 326 26.36 -0.31 18.81
C HIS A 326 25.57 -0.74 17.58
N LEU A 327 26.09 -1.69 16.81
CA LEU A 327 25.40 -2.31 15.68
C LEU A 327 24.09 -2.96 16.11
N THR A 328 24.11 -3.70 17.23
CA THR A 328 22.91 -4.34 17.81
C THR A 328 21.86 -3.29 18.14
N HIS A 329 22.25 -2.22 18.84
CA HIS A 329 21.35 -1.13 19.20
C HIS A 329 20.75 -0.46 17.95
N THR A 330 21.56 -0.15 16.94
CA THR A 330 21.09 0.49 15.71
C THR A 330 20.13 -0.42 14.90
N PHE A 331 20.39 -1.74 14.85
CA PHE A 331 19.45 -2.70 14.28
C PHE A 331 18.11 -2.69 15.03
N GLU A 332 18.13 -2.75 16.36
CA GLU A 332 16.93 -2.71 17.20
C GLU A 332 16.16 -1.39 17.05
N GLN A 333 16.86 -0.27 16.85
CA GLN A 333 16.21 1.00 16.54
C GLN A 333 15.44 0.93 15.21
N CYS A 334 15.98 0.30 14.16
CA CYS A 334 15.24 0.10 12.90
C CYS A 334 13.94 -0.69 13.13
N VAL A 335 14.03 -1.78 13.90
CA VAL A 335 12.87 -2.60 14.29
C VAL A 335 11.84 -1.76 15.04
N ALA A 336 12.29 -1.00 16.04
CA ALA A 336 11.44 -0.11 16.84
C ALA A 336 10.71 0.93 15.98
N ARG A 337 11.43 1.59 15.05
CA ARG A 337 10.83 2.57 14.14
C ARG A 337 9.80 1.95 13.21
N LEU A 338 10.04 0.73 12.74
CA LEU A 338 9.07 0.01 11.90
C LEU A 338 7.82 -0.41 12.68
N VAL A 339 7.98 -0.83 13.94
CA VAL A 339 6.86 -1.09 14.86
C VAL A 339 6.05 0.19 15.11
N ASP A 340 6.72 1.33 15.34
CA ASP A 340 6.08 2.64 15.51
C ASP A 340 5.29 3.07 14.28
N PHE A 341 5.87 2.91 13.08
CA PHE A 341 5.19 3.17 11.82
C PHE A 341 3.92 2.33 11.72
N ARG A 342 3.99 1.03 12.02
CA ARG A 342 2.85 0.11 11.97
C ARG A 342 1.79 0.44 13.03
N ASN A 343 2.19 0.86 14.23
CA ASN A 343 1.27 1.39 15.25
C ASN A 343 0.56 2.66 14.76
N CYS A 344 1.30 3.58 14.13
CA CYS A 344 0.72 4.78 13.52
C CYS A 344 -0.31 4.40 12.45
N HIS A 345 0.01 3.44 11.57
CA HIS A 345 -0.94 2.95 10.56
C HIS A 345 -2.18 2.30 11.18
N ILE A 346 -2.05 1.52 12.25
CA ILE A 346 -3.20 0.97 13.00
C ILE A 346 -4.09 2.09 13.55
N ASN A 347 -3.52 3.18 14.05
CA ASN A 347 -4.28 4.33 14.54
C ASN A 347 -5.01 5.06 13.40
N ILE A 348 -4.38 5.21 12.24
CA ILE A 348 -5.02 5.70 11.02
C ILE A 348 -6.21 4.79 10.67
N VAL A 349 -6.01 3.49 10.52
CA VAL A 349 -7.10 2.56 10.19
C VAL A 349 -8.23 2.61 11.22
N THR A 350 -7.91 2.74 12.50
CA THR A 350 -8.93 2.89 13.56
C THR A 350 -9.79 4.13 13.34
N ARG A 351 -9.17 5.28 13.04
CA ARG A 351 -9.86 6.55 12.80
C ARG A 351 -10.66 6.57 11.49
N TYR A 352 -10.12 6.00 10.42
CA TYR A 352 -10.66 6.09 9.07
C TYR A 352 -11.57 4.92 8.68
N ILE A 353 -11.55 3.81 9.44
CA ILE A 353 -12.35 2.62 9.14
C ILE A 353 -13.13 2.17 10.37
N THR A 354 -12.47 1.80 11.46
CA THR A 354 -13.15 1.17 12.61
C THR A 354 -14.19 2.08 13.27
N ILE A 355 -13.85 3.35 13.52
CA ILE A 355 -14.77 4.33 14.12
C ILE A 355 -15.94 4.65 13.17
N PRO A 356 -15.72 5.03 11.89
CA PRO A 356 -16.79 5.22 10.92
C PRO A 356 -17.69 4.00 10.72
N ALA A 357 -17.14 2.78 10.73
CA ALA A 357 -17.93 1.55 10.62
C ALA A 357 -18.90 1.36 11.79
N SER A 358 -18.42 1.60 13.01
CA SER A 358 -19.27 1.58 14.20
C SER A 358 -20.41 2.62 14.10
N ARG A 359 -20.07 3.84 13.68
CA ARG A 359 -21.05 4.92 13.47
C ARG A 359 -22.07 4.54 12.38
N ALA A 360 -21.63 3.97 11.26
CA ALA A 360 -22.51 3.53 10.18
C ALA A 360 -23.55 2.49 10.67
N ARG A 361 -23.11 1.50 11.45
CA ARG A 361 -24.02 0.50 12.06
C ARG A 361 -25.08 1.15 12.96
N GLN A 362 -24.67 2.08 13.83
CA GLN A 362 -25.60 2.82 14.70
C GLN A 362 -26.61 3.65 13.90
N LEU A 363 -26.15 4.36 12.86
CA LEU A 363 -27.01 5.18 12.01
C LEU A 363 -28.02 4.36 11.20
N ARG A 364 -27.68 3.14 10.78
CA ARG A 364 -28.64 2.25 10.10
C ARG A 364 -29.67 1.66 11.05
N ALA A 365 -29.31 1.44 12.32
CA ALA A 365 -30.24 0.98 13.34
C ALA A 365 -31.27 2.07 13.72
N ASN A 366 -30.86 3.34 13.73
CA ASN A 366 -31.71 4.47 14.12
C ASN A 366 -32.34 5.14 12.87
N LYS A 367 -33.61 4.84 12.56
CA LYS A 367 -34.37 5.33 11.39
C LYS A 367 -34.76 6.82 11.45
N GLN A 368 -33.85 7.75 11.68
CA GLN A 368 -34.16 9.20 11.65
C GLN A 368 -33.44 9.93 10.53
N GLY A 369 -34.19 10.85 9.88
CA GLY A 369 -33.75 11.67 8.76
C GLY A 369 -32.59 12.57 9.19
N LEU A 370 -31.46 12.42 8.50
CA LEU A 370 -30.20 13.06 8.86
C LEU A 370 -29.58 13.74 7.63
N VAL A 371 -28.76 14.75 7.92
CA VAL A 371 -28.03 15.64 7.01
C VAL A 371 -27.15 14.85 6.02
N ASP A 372 -26.92 15.39 4.81
CA ASP A 372 -26.24 14.71 3.69
C ASP A 372 -24.86 14.08 4.04
N GLU A 373 -24.08 14.68 4.94
CA GLU A 373 -22.78 14.14 5.36
C GLU A 373 -22.90 12.83 6.18
N LEU A 374 -23.97 12.71 6.97
CA LEU A 374 -24.33 11.49 7.68
C LEU A 374 -24.88 10.43 6.72
N ASP A 375 -25.39 10.84 5.56
CA ASP A 375 -25.94 9.94 4.55
C ASP A 375 -24.84 9.14 3.85
N ALA A 376 -23.68 9.74 3.56
CA ALA A 376 -22.53 9.03 2.98
C ALA A 376 -22.01 7.92 3.90
N ILE A 377 -21.84 8.19 5.19
CA ILE A 377 -21.41 7.16 6.17
C ILE A 377 -22.49 6.08 6.31
N ARG A 378 -23.77 6.47 6.38
CA ARG A 378 -24.89 5.52 6.50
C ARG A 378 -25.01 4.62 5.27
N LYS A 379 -24.79 5.15 4.07
CA LYS A 379 -24.84 4.42 2.79
C LYS A 379 -23.52 3.73 2.42
N ALA A 380 -22.49 3.84 3.27
CA ALA A 380 -21.21 3.20 3.04
C ALA A 380 -21.36 1.68 2.78
N PRO A 381 -20.46 1.05 2.01
CA PRO A 381 -20.55 -0.37 1.69
C PRO A 381 -20.49 -1.25 2.94
N THR A 382 -21.47 -2.13 3.12
CA THR A 382 -21.53 -3.14 4.18
C THR A 382 -20.47 -4.22 4.02
N ALA A 383 -20.14 -4.58 2.77
CA ALA A 383 -19.13 -5.61 2.48
C ALA A 383 -17.72 -5.23 2.96
N LEU A 384 -17.48 -3.95 3.23
CA LEU A 384 -16.20 -3.39 3.65
C LEU A 384 -16.13 -3.06 5.15
N GLU A 385 -17.14 -3.38 5.95
CA GLU A 385 -17.15 -3.00 7.37
C GLU A 385 -16.00 -3.58 8.19
N GLU A 386 -15.63 -4.84 7.91
CA GLU A 386 -14.59 -5.58 8.64
C GLU A 386 -13.38 -5.94 7.75
N ARG A 387 -13.45 -5.58 6.46
CA ARG A 387 -12.45 -5.95 5.45
C ARG A 387 -11.75 -4.74 4.88
N GLY A 388 -10.46 -4.86 4.60
CA GLY A 388 -9.74 -3.91 3.75
C GLY A 388 -10.19 -4.05 2.29
N THR A 389 -9.90 -3.03 1.50
CA THR A 389 -10.15 -2.97 0.05
C THR A 389 -9.41 -4.07 -0.74
N GLY A 390 -8.30 -4.57 -0.19
CA GLY A 390 -7.58 -5.74 -0.71
C GLY A 390 -8.19 -7.11 -0.37
N GLY A 391 -9.22 -7.16 0.50
CA GLY A 391 -9.98 -8.37 0.85
C GLY A 391 -9.67 -8.99 2.23
N SER A 392 -8.62 -8.55 2.93
CA SER A 392 -8.19 -9.09 4.23
C SER A 392 -8.98 -8.52 5.42
N GLY A 393 -9.13 -9.29 6.50
CA GLY A 393 -9.59 -8.78 7.80
C GLY A 393 -8.61 -7.74 8.37
N ILE A 394 -8.97 -6.46 8.33
CA ILE A 394 -7.98 -5.36 8.35
C ILE A 394 -7.21 -5.27 9.67
N MET A 395 -7.90 -5.37 10.81
CA MET A 395 -7.26 -5.23 12.13
C MET A 395 -6.45 -6.47 12.51
N ILE A 396 -6.87 -7.65 12.07
CA ILE A 396 -6.13 -8.90 12.31
C ILE A 396 -4.80 -8.83 11.54
N LEU A 397 -4.86 -8.55 10.23
CA LEU A 397 -3.67 -8.42 9.39
C LEU A 397 -2.66 -7.43 9.98
N LEU A 398 -3.10 -6.20 10.29
CA LEU A 398 -2.18 -5.15 10.75
C LEU A 398 -1.55 -5.45 12.10
N LYS A 399 -2.32 -6.02 13.05
CA LYS A 399 -1.80 -6.41 14.36
C LYS A 399 -0.81 -7.56 14.24
N THR A 400 -1.15 -8.62 13.48
CA THR A 400 -0.26 -9.75 13.23
C THR A 400 1.06 -9.29 12.61
N VAL A 401 0.98 -8.49 11.54
CA VAL A 401 2.15 -7.94 10.87
C VAL A 401 3.01 -7.16 11.87
N ARG A 402 2.45 -6.20 12.61
CA ARG A 402 3.18 -5.46 13.66
C ARG A 402 3.84 -6.39 14.68
N ASP A 403 3.12 -7.38 15.19
CA ASP A 403 3.64 -8.26 16.24
C ASP A 403 4.77 -9.16 15.71
N GLU A 404 4.65 -9.68 14.49
CA GLU A 404 5.75 -10.42 13.81
C GLU A 404 7.01 -9.57 13.60
N THR A 405 6.91 -8.24 13.48
CA THR A 405 8.09 -7.35 13.50
C THR A 405 8.67 -7.14 14.88
N LYS A 406 7.88 -7.20 15.95
CA LYS A 406 8.46 -7.17 17.30
C LYS A 406 9.27 -8.45 17.55
N ASP A 407 8.83 -9.57 17.00
CA ASP A 407 9.48 -10.86 17.26
C ASP A 407 10.92 -10.95 16.73
N ILE A 408 11.36 -10.01 15.88
CA ILE A 408 12.74 -9.99 15.37
C ILE A 408 13.74 -9.23 16.25
N TYR A 409 13.31 -8.61 17.36
CA TYR A 409 14.23 -8.04 18.35
C TYR A 409 15.29 -9.06 18.75
N ILE A 410 16.49 -8.57 19.07
CA ILE A 410 17.59 -9.43 19.49
C ILE A 410 17.41 -9.68 20.99
N PRO A 411 17.33 -10.95 21.44
CA PRO A 411 17.28 -11.24 22.87
C PRO A 411 18.57 -10.73 23.50
N HIS A 412 18.49 -9.81 24.46
CA HIS A 412 19.63 -9.53 25.32
C HIS A 412 19.92 -10.80 26.12
N CYS A 413 21.12 -11.36 25.98
CA CYS A 413 21.62 -12.30 26.98
C CYS A 413 21.70 -11.56 28.31
N THR A 414 20.69 -11.71 29.15
CA THR A 414 20.85 -11.48 30.58
C THR A 414 21.86 -12.52 31.06
N ASN A 415 23.12 -12.10 31.17
CA ASN A 415 24.10 -12.88 31.90
C ASN A 415 23.49 -13.25 33.26
N GLY A 416 23.46 -14.56 33.54
CA GLY A 416 22.82 -15.11 34.72
C GLY A 416 23.32 -14.46 36.01
N ASN A 417 22.42 -14.43 36.99
CA ASN A 417 22.62 -14.03 38.38
C ASN A 417 22.91 -12.55 38.65
N GLN A 418 21.85 -11.73 38.60
CA GLN A 418 21.59 -10.81 39.70
C GLN A 418 20.14 -11.01 40.16
N VAL A 419 20.00 -11.68 41.31
CA VAL A 419 18.77 -11.63 42.11
C VAL A 419 18.64 -10.18 42.58
N LEU A 420 17.72 -9.44 41.96
CA LEU A 420 17.23 -8.19 42.53
C LEU A 420 16.52 -8.52 43.84
N PRO A 421 16.91 -7.94 45.00
CA PRO A 421 16.15 -8.13 46.22
C PRO A 421 14.78 -7.47 46.06
N ASP A 422 13.72 -8.19 46.46
CA ASP A 422 12.36 -7.68 46.49
C ASP A 422 12.31 -6.32 47.22
N ALA A 423 11.74 -5.32 46.55
CA ALA A 423 11.48 -4.03 47.18
C ALA A 423 10.47 -4.22 48.33
N PRO A 424 10.72 -3.66 49.53
CA PRO A 424 9.79 -3.82 50.64
C PRO A 424 8.46 -3.10 50.32
N MET A 425 7.36 -3.85 50.37
CA MET A 425 6.00 -3.30 50.29
C MET A 425 5.83 -2.18 51.31
N THR A 426 5.37 -1.03 50.84
CA THR A 426 5.03 0.09 51.72
C THR A 426 3.77 -0.24 52.53
N ALA A 427 3.67 0.27 53.75
CA ALA A 427 2.55 0.01 54.67
C ALA A 427 1.15 0.33 54.06
N ILE A 428 1.11 1.14 53.00
CA ILE A 428 -0.10 1.51 52.26
C ILE A 428 -0.59 0.35 51.36
N GLN A 429 0.31 -0.47 50.81
CA GLN A 429 -0.08 -1.63 49.98
C GLN A 429 -0.61 -2.80 50.82
N LYS A 430 -0.23 -2.89 52.10
CA LYS A 430 -0.70 -3.93 53.01
C LYS A 430 -2.15 -3.69 53.48
N ALA A 431 -2.55 -2.42 53.61
CA ALA A 431 -3.92 -2.06 53.99
C ALA A 431 -4.94 -2.24 52.85
N ALA A 432 -4.51 -2.21 51.58
CA ALA A 432 -5.39 -2.39 50.43
C ALA A 432 -5.75 -3.87 50.16
N SER A 433 -4.89 -4.81 50.56
CA SER A 433 -5.13 -6.26 50.38
C SER A 433 -6.04 -6.88 51.44
N GLU A 434 -6.26 -6.22 52.58
CA GLU A 434 -7.10 -6.72 53.68
C GLU A 434 -8.56 -6.25 53.58
N LEU A 435 -8.92 -5.43 52.58
CA LEU A 435 -10.25 -4.84 52.42
C LEU A 435 -11.04 -5.40 51.22
N THR A 436 -10.63 -6.53 50.63
CA THR A 436 -11.32 -7.16 49.48
C THR A 436 -11.78 -8.59 49.72
N ILE A 437 -12.01 -8.96 50.99
CA ILE A 437 -12.72 -10.20 51.33
C ILE A 437 -13.83 -9.87 52.34
N GLU A 438 -14.97 -9.45 51.80
CA GLU A 438 -16.33 -9.88 52.19
C GLU A 438 -17.33 -9.51 51.10
#